data_AF-A0A0S8JA21-F1
#
_entry.id   AF-A0A0S8JA21-F1
#
_cell.length_a   1.000
_cell.length_b   1.000
_cell.length_c   1.000
_cell.angle_alpha   90.00
_cell.angle_beta   90.00
_cell.angle_gamma   90.00
#
_symmetry.space_group_name_H-M   'P 1'
#
loop_
_entity.id
_entity.type
_entity.pdbx_description
1 polymer ?
#
loop_
_entity_poly.entity_id
_entity_poly.type
_entity_poly.pdbx_seq_one_letter_code
_entity_poly.pdbx_strand_id
1 'polypeptide(L)' 'MALIEGTEIKTLNLTPTAAEAVKNLLDKRNLEGYALRVFVQGGGCSGFQYGMALEGKIREQDTVVEEHGIHVVIDEVS' A
#
# COMPACT_ATOMS: atom_id res chain seq x y z
N MET A 1 -35.54 -6.04 0.68
CA MET A 1 -34.54 -6.84 1.40
C MET A 1 -33.42 -7.15 0.42
N ALA A 2 -32.55 -6.18 0.17
CA ALA A 2 -31.38 -6.38 -0.68
C ALA A 2 -30.26 -6.86 0.24
N LEU A 3 -29.73 -8.05 -0.06
CA LEU A 3 -28.58 -8.63 0.60
C LEU A 3 -27.41 -7.65 0.44
N ILE A 4 -26.83 -7.23 1.56
CA ILE A 4 -25.52 -6.59 1.57
C ILE A 4 -24.51 -7.62 1.05
N GLU A 5 -24.06 -7.42 -0.19
CA GLU A 5 -22.91 -8.15 -0.72
C GLU A 5 -21.72 -7.90 0.20
N GLY A 6 -21.03 -8.99 0.56
CA GLY A 6 -20.09 -9.05 1.66
C GLY A 6 -19.10 -7.89 1.67
N THR A 7 -19.00 -7.20 2.80
CA THR A 7 -17.90 -6.28 3.04
C THR A 7 -16.64 -7.12 3.23
N GLU A 8 -15.93 -7.41 2.13
CA GLU A 8 -14.50 -7.70 2.23
C GLU A 8 -13.87 -6.49 2.92
N ILE A 9 -13.37 -6.69 4.14
CA ILE A 9 -12.62 -5.66 4.85
C ILE A 9 -11.28 -5.52 4.13
N LYS A 10 -11.25 -4.67 3.11
CA LYS A 10 -9.99 -4.25 2.47
C LYS A 10 -9.20 -3.44 3.50
N THR A 11 -8.10 -4.01 3.98
CA THR A 11 -7.16 -3.34 4.90
C THR A 11 -6.60 -2.05 4.30
N LEU A 12 -6.60 -1.92 2.98
CA LEU A 12 -6.19 -0.73 2.24
C LEU A 12 -6.97 -0.60 0.92
N ASN A 13 -7.32 0.63 0.55
CA ASN A 13 -7.89 0.95 -0.75
C ASN A 13 -6.99 1.93 -1.50
N LEU A 14 -6.47 1.52 -2.64
CA LEU A 14 -5.65 2.31 -3.53
C LEU A 14 -6.53 2.90 -4.63
N THR A 15 -6.54 4.22 -4.79
CA THR A 15 -7.32 4.82 -5.88
C THR A 15 -6.66 4.54 -7.24
N PRO A 16 -7.44 4.51 -8.34
CA PRO A 16 -6.88 4.31 -9.68
C PRO A 16 -5.78 5.31 -10.02
N THR A 17 -5.97 6.59 -9.68
CA THR A 17 -4.98 7.65 -9.90
C THR A 17 -3.70 7.44 -9.09
N ALA A 18 -3.80 6.97 -7.84
CA ALA A 18 -2.63 6.64 -7.04
C ALA A 18 -1.87 5.44 -7.64
N ALA A 19 -2.60 4.43 -8.11
CA ALA A 19 -2.00 3.29 -8.79
C ALA A 19 -1.23 3.70 -10.05
N GLU A 20 -1.81 4.56 -10.89
CA GLU A 20 -1.10 5.10 -12.06
C GLU A 20 0.15 5.89 -11.67
N ALA A 21 0.08 6.74 -10.63
CA ALA A 21 1.24 7.48 -10.16
C ALA A 21 2.38 6.55 -9.70
N VAL A 22 2.04 5.48 -8.97
CA VAL A 22 3.01 4.48 -8.50
C VAL A 22 3.63 3.72 -9.67
N LYS A 23 2.82 3.24 -10.63
CA LYS A 23 3.32 2.59 -11.85
C LYS A 23 4.29 3.49 -12.61
N ASN A 24 3.92 4.76 -12.80
CA ASN A 24 4.78 5.73 -13.47
C ASN A 24 6.10 5.96 -12.72
N LEU A 25 6.09 5.94 -11.39
CA LEU A 25 7.31 6.08 -10.58
C LEU A 25 8.20 4.84 -10.67
N LEU A 26 7.60 3.64 -10.67
CA LEU A 26 8.32 2.37 -10.84
C LEU A 26 8.99 2.30 -12.21
N ASP A 27 8.25 2.63 -13.27
CA ASP A 27 8.75 2.65 -14.66
C ASP A 27 9.88 3.67 -14.84
N LYS A 28 9.68 4.92 -14.39
CA LYS A 28 10.71 5.97 -14.47
C LYS A 28 12.02 5.63 -13.75
N ARG A 29 11.96 4.80 -12.72
CA ARG A 29 13.12 4.39 -11.93
C ARG A 29 13.62 2.99 -12.30
N ASN A 30 13.00 2.35 -13.30
CA ASN A 30 13.28 0.98 -13.74
C ASN A 30 13.27 -0.05 -12.58
N LEU A 31 12.31 0.11 -11.67
CA LEU A 31 12.16 -0.68 -10.44
C LEU A 31 11.17 -1.84 -10.66
N GLU A 32 11.55 -2.78 -11.51
CA GLU A 32 10.74 -3.96 -11.79
C GLU A 32 10.63 -4.86 -10.55
N GLY A 33 9.42 -5.32 -10.24
CA GLY A 33 9.16 -6.18 -9.07
C GLY A 33 9.12 -5.47 -7.72
N TYR A 34 9.22 -4.13 -7.68
CA TYR A 34 9.08 -3.36 -6.44
C TYR A 34 7.61 -3.21 -6.04
N ALA A 35 7.39 -3.10 -4.74
CA ALA A 35 6.09 -2.88 -4.11
C ALA A 35 6.01 -1.48 -3.47
N LEU A 36 4.80 -0.93 -3.36
CA LEU A 36 4.54 0.26 -2.56
C LEU A 36 4.43 -0.14 -1.08
N ARG A 37 5.39 0.25 -0.26
CA ARG A 37 5.32 0.09 1.19
C ARG A 37 4.59 1.25 1.83
N VAL A 38 3.61 0.96 2.67
CA VAL A 38 2.96 1.89 3.60
C VAL A 38 3.41 1.55 5.01
N PHE A 39 3.87 2.55 5.75
CA PHE A 39 4.36 2.38 7.11
C PHE A 39 3.96 3.56 7.99
N VAL A 40 3.82 3.36 9.30
CA VAL A 40 3.71 4.47 10.24
C VAL A 40 5.09 5.08 10.43
N GLN A 41 5.25 6.33 10.01
CA GLN A 41 6.50 7.08 10.16
C GLN A 41 6.69 7.58 11.61
N GLY A 42 5.64 7.47 12.44
CA GLY A 42 5.59 7.94 13.82
C GLY A 42 4.68 9.16 13.98
N GLY A 43 4.37 9.51 15.22
CA GLY A 43 3.45 10.60 15.55
C GLY A 43 3.97 11.52 16.65
N GLY A 44 3.77 12.82 16.48
CA GLY A 44 4.02 13.81 17.52
C GLY A 44 2.79 14.00 18.42
N CYS A 45 2.78 15.07 19.21
CA CYS A 45 1.64 15.44 20.08
C CYS A 45 0.29 15.59 19.34
N SER A 46 0.33 15.66 18.00
CA SER A 46 -0.82 15.90 17.12
C SER A 46 -1.27 14.68 16.30
N GLY A 47 -0.72 13.48 16.55
CA GLY A 47 -1.17 12.22 15.93
C GLY A 47 -0.14 11.54 15.02
N PHE A 48 -0.56 10.41 14.42
CA PHE A 48 0.26 9.52 13.60
C PHE A 48 0.47 10.06 12.18
N GLN A 49 1.70 9.97 11.67
CA GLN A 49 2.03 10.22 10.27
C GLN A 49 2.29 8.88 9.56
N TYR A 50 1.82 8.79 8.32
CA TYR A 50 2.02 7.64 7.44
C TYR A 50 3.03 8.00 6.36
N GLY A 51 3.98 7.11 6.14
CA GLY A 51 4.98 7.19 5.08
C GLY A 51 4.68 6.19 3.97
N MET A 52 5.19 6.51 2.78
CA MET A 52 5.14 5.64 1.61
C MET A 52 6.54 5.50 1.01
N ALA A 53 6.95 4.28 0.67
CA ALA A 53 8.23 3.99 0.03
C ALA A 53 8.06 2.95 -1.09
N LEU A 54 8.97 2.93 -2.06
CA LEU A 54 9.06 1.86 -3.06
C LEU A 54 10.15 0.90 -2.62
N GLU A 55 9.79 -0.37 -2.37
CA GLU A 55 10.68 -1.37 -1.79
C GLU A 55 10.65 -2.65 -2.61
N GLY A 56 11.82 -3.19 -2.95
CA GLY A 56 11.94 -4.45 -3.71
C GLY A 56 11.89 -5.71 -2.83
N LYS A 57 11.80 -5.54 -1.52
CA LYS A 57 11.79 -6.62 -0.54
C LYS A 57 10.49 -6.59 0.25
N ILE A 58 9.72 -7.65 0.08
CA ILE A 58 8.58 -7.99 0.94
C ILE A 58 9.14 -8.77 2.13
N ARG A 59 8.81 -8.33 3.35
CA ARG A 59 9.21 -8.95 4.61
C ARG A 59 8.12 -9.92 5.06
N GLU A 60 8.48 -10.90 5.89
CA GLU A 60 7.55 -11.93 6.36
C GLU A 60 6.40 -11.37 7.20
N GLN A 61 6.66 -10.28 7.94
CA GLN A 61 5.64 -9.57 8.71
C GLN A 61 4.84 -8.52 7.91
N ASP A 62 5.05 -8.40 6.59
CA ASP A 62 4.28 -7.43 5.81
C ASP A 62 2.93 -8.01 5.41
N THR A 63 1.87 -7.22 5.59
CA THR A 63 0.59 -7.52 4.93
C THR A 63 0.67 -7.11 3.47
N VAL A 64 0.62 -8.09 2.56
CA VAL A 64 0.64 -7.85 1.12
C VAL A 64 -0.80 -7.73 0.59
N VAL A 65 -1.07 -6.65 -0.12
CA VAL A 65 -2.33 -6.38 -0.81
C VAL A 65 -2.01 -6.11 -2.28
N GLU A 66 -2.70 -6.80 -3.19
CA GLU A 66 -2.61 -6.51 -4.62
C GLU A 66 -3.80 -5.63 -5.02
N GLU A 67 -3.51 -4.45 -5.55
CA GLU A 67 -4.54 -3.54 -6.07
C GLU A 67 -4.10 -2.96 -7.41
N HIS A 68 -5.00 -3.00 -8.38
CA HIS A 68 -4.77 -2.42 -9.71
C HIS A 68 -3.49 -2.95 -10.40
N GLY A 69 -3.06 -4.18 -10.10
CA GLY A 69 -1.83 -4.79 -10.62
C GLY A 69 -0.55 -4.23 -9.99
N ILE A 70 -0.62 -3.71 -8.77
CA ILE A 70 0.51 -3.23 -7.97
C ILE A 70 0.49 -3.96 -6.64
N HIS A 71 1.65 -4.45 -6.21
CA HIS A 71 1.82 -4.95 -4.85
C HIS A 71 1.97 -3.77 -3.89
N VAL A 72 1.09 -3.71 -2.91
CA VAL A 72 1.15 -2.81 -1.76
C VAL A 72 1.49 -3.63 -0.54
N VAL A 73 2.50 -3.23 0.21
CA VAL A 73 2.91 -3.90 1.46
C VAL A 73 2.69 -2.97 2.63
N ILE A 74 2.04 -3.45 3.67
CA ILE A 74 1.74 -2.70 4.88
C ILE A 74 2.60 -3.27 6.00
N ASP A 75 3.37 -2.40 6.64
CA ASP A 75 4.24 -2.79 7.76
C ASP A 75 3.39 -3.05 9.02
N GLU A 76 3.40 -4.31 9.50
CA GLU A 76 2.63 -4.75 10.68
C GLU A 76 3.12 -4.12 12.00
N VAL A 77 4.31 -3.49 12.02
CA VAL A 77 4.88 -2.84 13.23
C VAL A 77 4.27 -1.43 13.46
N SER A 78 3.01 -1.25 13.09
CA SER A 78 2.23 -0.03 13.31
C SER A 78 1.32 -0.16 14.52
#